data_AF-F0FZP3-F1
#
_entry.id   AF-F0FZP3-F1
#
_cell.length_a   1.000
_cell.length_b   1.000
_cell.length_c   1.000
_cell.angle_alpha   90.00
_cell.angle_beta   90.00
_cell.angle_gamma   90.00
#
_symmetry.space_group_name_H-M   'P 1'
#
loop_
_entity.id
_entity.type
_entity.pdbx_description
1 polymer ?
#
loop_
_entity_poly.entity_id
_entity_poly.type
_entity_poly.pdbx_seq_one_letter_code
_entity_poly.pdbx_strand_id
1 'polypeptide(L)'
;VAAQLVMHYWFPDVPGIWWSAAFLGVMFLLNALTVRGFGEAEYWFALIKVITVVAFIGVGLLMIFGILKGAPGNGWGNLTIGDAPFAGGLPAMMGVAMIAGFSFQGTELIGVAAGESENPRTTIPRAVRQVFWRILLFYVLAIFVIGVLIPYTDPNLLKTDVTD
;
A
#
# COMPACT_ATOMS: atom_id res chain seq x y z
N VAL A 1 -8.45 -7.94 -9.66
CA VAL A 1 -7.67 -8.56 -8.56
C VAL A 1 -7.69 -7.71 -7.28
N ALA A 2 -6.94 -6.62 -7.13
CA ALA A 2 -6.93 -5.86 -5.86
C ALA A 2 -8.33 -5.39 -5.38
N ALA A 3 -9.15 -4.88 -6.30
CA ALA A 3 -10.54 -4.50 -5.99
C ALA A 3 -11.37 -5.68 -5.47
N GLN A 4 -11.13 -6.89 -5.96
CA GLN A 4 -11.85 -8.09 -5.53
C GLN A 4 -11.54 -8.44 -4.08
N LEU A 5 -10.27 -8.36 -3.68
CA LEU A 5 -9.82 -8.66 -2.32
C LEU A 5 -10.46 -7.69 -1.31
N VAL A 6 -10.44 -6.40 -1.64
CA VAL A 6 -11.03 -5.35 -0.79
C VAL A 6 -12.54 -5.51 -0.71
N MET A 7 -13.23 -5.75 -1.84
CA MET A 7 -14.68 -5.88 -1.84
C MET A 7 -15.17 -7.18 -1.21
N HIS A 8 -14.39 -8.26 -1.27
CA HIS A 8 -14.73 -9.51 -0.61
C HIS A 8 -14.77 -9.38 0.93
N TYR A 9 -13.96 -8.47 1.51
CA TYR A 9 -14.05 -8.15 2.94
C TYR A 9 -15.43 -7.59 3.33
N TRP A 10 -16.06 -6.80 2.45
CA TRP A 10 -17.37 -6.15 2.72
C TRP A 10 -18.55 -6.96 2.18
N PHE A 11 -18.36 -7.67 1.07
CA PHE A 11 -19.38 -8.44 0.35
C PHE A 11 -18.83 -9.84 0.04
N PRO A 12 -18.71 -10.71 1.06
CA PRO A 12 -18.11 -12.03 0.90
C PRO A 12 -18.95 -12.96 0.00
N ASP A 13 -20.27 -12.75 -0.05
CA ASP A 13 -21.20 -13.59 -0.81
C ASP A 13 -21.19 -13.31 -2.32
N VAL A 14 -20.50 -12.26 -2.77
CA VAL A 14 -20.44 -11.87 -4.19
C VAL A 14 -19.13 -12.37 -4.82
N PRO A 15 -19.17 -13.16 -5.92
CA PRO A 15 -17.97 -13.63 -6.59
C PRO A 15 -17.07 -12.47 -7.03
N GLY A 16 -15.77 -12.54 -6.72
CA GLY A 16 -14.80 -11.47 -6.95
C GLY A 16 -14.66 -11.04 -8.42
N ILE A 17 -15.02 -11.92 -9.36
CA ILE A 17 -15.02 -11.63 -10.79
C ILE A 17 -15.97 -10.48 -11.16
N TRP A 18 -17.12 -10.37 -10.50
CA TRP A 18 -18.08 -9.30 -10.76
C TRP A 18 -17.52 -7.93 -10.34
N TRP A 19 -16.84 -7.87 -9.20
CA TRP A 19 -16.14 -6.66 -8.77
C TRP A 19 -15.01 -6.31 -9.73
N SER A 20 -14.17 -7.27 -10.10
CA SER A 20 -13.08 -7.01 -11.05
C SER A 20 -13.61 -6.53 -12.41
N ALA A 21 -14.68 -7.13 -12.94
CA ALA A 21 -15.31 -6.72 -14.20
C ALA A 21 -15.96 -5.33 -14.10
N ALA A 22 -16.64 -5.03 -13.00
CA ALA A 22 -17.26 -3.73 -12.76
C ALA A 22 -16.22 -2.60 -12.72
N PHE A 23 -15.17 -2.75 -11.91
CA PHE A 23 -14.09 -1.75 -11.82
C PHE A 23 -13.34 -1.59 -13.14
N LEU A 24 -13.10 -2.68 -13.88
CA LEU A 24 -12.52 -2.63 -15.22
C LEU A 24 -13.43 -1.83 -16.18
N GLY A 25 -14.75 -2.08 -16.14
CA GLY A 25 -15.73 -1.36 -16.95
C GLY A 25 -15.75 0.13 -16.66
N VAL A 26 -15.72 0.53 -15.39
CA VAL A 26 -15.63 1.94 -14.98
C VAL A 26 -14.34 2.57 -15.51
N MET A 27 -13.19 1.92 -15.32
CA MET A 27 -11.91 2.43 -15.83
C MET A 27 -11.92 2.56 -17.35
N PHE A 28 -12.48 1.58 -18.05
CA PHE A 28 -12.59 1.61 -19.51
C PHE A 28 -13.47 2.77 -19.98
N LEU A 29 -14.63 2.99 -19.35
CA LEU A 29 -15.54 4.09 -19.67
C LEU A 29 -14.90 5.46 -19.41
N LEU A 30 -14.21 5.64 -18.28
CA LEU A 30 -13.49 6.87 -17.96
C LEU A 30 -12.40 7.17 -19.00
N ASN A 31 -11.67 6.13 -19.43
CA ASN A 31 -10.66 6.25 -20.47
C ASN A 31 -11.27 6.55 -21.85
N ALA A 32 -12.42 5.97 -22.19
CA ALA A 32 -13.04 6.10 -23.50
C ALA A 32 -13.75 7.46 -23.72
N LEU A 33 -14.30 8.07 -22.66
CA LEU A 33 -15.16 9.24 -22.80
C LEU A 33 -14.43 10.57 -22.70
N THR A 34 -13.42 10.71 -21.84
CA THR A 34 -12.73 12.00 -21.64
C THR A 34 -11.35 11.85 -21.03
N VAL A 35 -10.30 12.19 -21.79
CA VAL A 35 -8.91 12.26 -21.29
C VAL A 35 -8.76 13.27 -20.14
N ARG A 36 -9.53 14.38 -20.17
CA ARG A 36 -9.58 15.36 -19.06
C ARG A 36 -10.21 14.79 -17.79
N GLY A 37 -11.28 14.00 -17.91
CA GLY A 37 -11.96 13.37 -16.77
C GLY A 37 -11.07 12.34 -16.07
N PHE A 38 -10.24 11.62 -16.83
CA PHE A 38 -9.24 10.69 -16.26
C PHE A 38 -8.22 11.43 -15.40
N GLY A 39 -7.64 12.53 -15.90
CA GLY A 39 -6.65 13.32 -15.16
C GLY A 39 -7.19 13.96 -13.88
N GLU A 40 -8.44 14.47 -13.91
CA GLU A 40 -9.10 15.00 -12.71
C GLU A 40 -9.40 13.89 -11.69
N ALA A 41 -9.93 12.74 -12.14
CA ALA A 41 -10.19 11.60 -11.26
C ALA A 41 -8.91 11.08 -10.59
N GLU A 42 -7.82 10.97 -11.34
CA GLU A 42 -6.52 10.55 -10.81
C GLU A 42 -6.02 11.50 -9.72
N TYR A 43 -6.15 12.82 -9.93
CA TYR A 43 -5.81 13.82 -8.92
C TYR A 43 -6.61 13.65 -7.62
N TRP A 44 -7.93 13.52 -7.72
CA TRP A 44 -8.80 13.33 -6.55
C TRP A 44 -8.51 12.03 -5.81
N PHE A 45 -8.34 10.91 -6.53
CA PHE A 45 -8.00 9.63 -5.91
C PHE A 45 -6.61 9.65 -5.26
N ALA A 46 -5.63 10.33 -5.86
CA ALA A 46 -4.31 10.51 -5.27
C ALA A 46 -4.37 11.32 -3.96
N LEU A 47 -5.21 12.37 -3.91
CA LEU A 47 -5.42 13.16 -2.70
C LEU A 47 -6.04 12.31 -1.57
N ILE A 48 -7.11 11.58 -1.85
CA ILE A 48 -7.77 10.69 -0.88
C ILE A 48 -6.77 9.67 -0.33
N LYS A 49 -5.96 9.06 -1.19
CA LYS A 49 -4.90 8.12 -0.80
C LYS A 49 -3.95 8.76 0.21
N VAL A 50 -3.43 9.95 -0.08
CA VAL A 50 -2.46 10.63 0.80
C VAL A 50 -3.09 10.95 2.15
N ILE A 51 -4.30 11.55 2.16
CA ILE A 51 -5.01 11.89 3.40
C ILE A 51 -5.25 10.65 4.25
N THR A 52 -5.70 9.55 3.63
CA THR A 52 -5.99 8.30 4.32
C THR A 52 -4.74 7.71 4.98
N VAL A 53 -3.61 7.69 4.26
CA VAL A 53 -2.34 7.17 4.82
C VAL A 53 -1.82 8.05 5.95
N VAL A 54 -1.89 9.37 5.81
CA VAL A 54 -1.47 10.30 6.88
C VAL A 54 -2.34 10.13 8.12
N ALA A 55 -3.66 10.02 7.95
CA ALA A 55 -4.60 9.76 9.06
C ALA A 55 -4.31 8.42 9.73
N PHE A 56 -4.08 7.36 8.95
CA PHE A 56 -3.72 6.04 9.46
C PHE A 56 -2.45 6.06 10.30
N ILE A 57 -1.38 6.68 9.79
CA ILE A 57 -0.10 6.82 10.51
C ILE A 57 -0.30 7.64 11.80
N GLY A 58 -1.04 8.75 11.73
CA GLY A 58 -1.34 9.58 12.89
C GLY A 58 -2.06 8.80 13.99
N VAL A 59 -3.15 8.11 13.64
CA VAL A 59 -3.91 7.27 14.58
C VAL A 59 -3.03 6.15 15.14
N GLY A 60 -2.27 5.47 14.30
CA GLY A 60 -1.40 4.39 14.74
C GLY A 60 -0.29 4.86 15.71
N LEU A 61 0.32 6.01 15.46
CA LEU A 61 1.28 6.61 16.40
C LEU A 61 0.60 6.97 17.73
N LEU A 62 -0.61 7.55 17.71
CA LEU A 62 -1.37 7.83 18.93
C LEU A 62 -1.68 6.56 19.74
N MET A 63 -1.91 5.42 19.07
CA MET A 63 -2.05 4.12 19.72
C MET A 63 -0.74 3.63 20.33
N ILE A 64 0.39 3.72 19.59
CA ILE A 64 1.71 3.31 20.07
C ILE A 64 2.15 4.10 21.31
N PHE A 65 1.87 5.41 21.34
CA PHE A 65 2.15 6.27 22.51
C PHE A 65 1.13 6.12 23.64
N GLY A 66 0.12 5.25 23.51
CA GLY A 66 -0.87 4.98 24.56
C GLY A 66 -1.84 6.13 24.84
N ILE A 67 -1.93 7.11 23.94
CA ILE A 67 -2.85 8.26 24.06
C ILE A 67 -4.30 7.79 23.83
N LEU A 68 -4.49 6.81 22.95
CA LEU A 68 -5.78 6.16 22.70
C LEU A 68 -5.99 5.00 23.69
N LYS A 69 -6.85 5.23 24.69
CA LYS A 69 -7.24 4.21 25.68
C LYS A 69 -8.12 3.14 25.02
N GLY A 70 -7.60 1.92 24.88
CA GLY A 70 -8.29 0.78 24.26
C GLY A 70 -7.39 -0.12 23.39
N ALA A 71 -6.17 0.31 23.07
CA ALA A 71 -5.20 -0.49 22.33
C ALA A 71 -4.49 -1.55 23.21
N PRO A 72 -4.14 -2.73 22.66
CA PRO A 72 -3.41 -3.77 23.38
C PRO A 72 -1.97 -3.32 23.67
N GLY A 73 -1.74 -2.74 24.85
CA GLY A 73 -0.40 -2.34 25.31
C GLY A 73 0.30 -1.32 24.41
N ASN A 74 1.58 -1.07 24.70
CA ASN A 74 2.42 -0.13 23.95
C ASN A 74 2.91 -0.67 22.59
N GLY A 75 2.41 -1.83 22.11
CA GLY A 75 2.73 -2.46 20.81
C GLY A 75 4.17 -2.97 20.65
N TRP A 76 5.16 -2.34 21.30
CA TRP A 76 6.58 -2.64 21.14
C TRP A 76 6.96 -4.10 21.38
N GLY A 77 6.23 -4.81 22.24
CA GLY A 77 6.43 -6.24 22.48
C GLY A 77 6.26 -7.09 21.22
N ASN A 78 5.39 -6.70 20.28
CA ASN A 78 5.08 -7.47 19.07
C ASN A 78 6.29 -7.68 18.15
N LEU A 79 7.30 -6.80 18.22
CA LEU A 79 8.52 -6.90 17.43
C LEU A 79 9.50 -7.98 17.92
N THR A 80 9.31 -8.48 19.14
CA THR A 80 10.21 -9.47 19.77
C THR A 80 9.49 -10.74 20.21
N ILE A 81 8.22 -10.91 19.84
CA ILE A 81 7.46 -12.13 20.16
C ILE A 81 7.96 -13.27 19.27
N GLY A 82 8.16 -14.46 19.85
CA GLY A 82 8.46 -15.69 19.10
C GLY A 82 9.71 -15.56 18.23
N ASP A 83 9.54 -15.81 16.92
CA ASP A 83 10.62 -15.76 15.92
C ASP A 83 10.78 -14.37 15.28
N ALA A 84 10.05 -13.36 15.77
CA ALA A 84 10.20 -11.99 15.30
C ALA A 84 11.62 -11.46 15.59
N PRO A 85 12.17 -10.58 14.72
CA PRO A 85 11.55 -9.95 13.56
C PRO A 85 11.64 -10.76 12.24
N PHE A 86 12.30 -11.92 12.24
CA PHE A 86 12.55 -12.72 11.05
C PHE A 86 11.79 -14.05 11.05
N ALA A 87 10.47 -13.97 11.29
CA ALA A 87 9.60 -15.14 11.29
C ALA A 87 9.64 -15.84 9.91
N GLY A 88 9.88 -17.16 9.90
CA GLY A 88 10.05 -17.96 8.67
C GLY A 88 11.45 -17.90 8.04
N GLY A 89 12.41 -17.21 8.67
CA GLY A 89 13.82 -17.21 8.29
C GLY A 89 14.12 -16.63 6.90
N LEU A 90 15.26 -17.02 6.32
CA LEU A 90 15.74 -16.56 5.01
C LEU A 90 14.72 -16.74 3.87
N PRO A 91 14.04 -17.88 3.71
CA PRO A 91 13.07 -18.08 2.64
C PRO A 91 11.90 -17.11 2.71
N ALA A 92 11.35 -16.86 3.91
CA ALA A 92 10.28 -15.88 4.10
C ALA A 92 10.76 -14.46 3.79
N MET A 93 11.97 -14.10 4.22
CA MET A 93 12.58 -12.81 3.92
C MET A 93 12.74 -12.59 2.41
N MET A 94 13.18 -13.62 1.67
CA MET A 94 13.25 -13.56 0.20
C MET A 94 11.86 -13.42 -0.43
N GLY A 95 10.85 -14.14 0.05
CA GLY A 95 9.47 -14.00 -0.42
C GLY A 95 8.91 -12.59 -0.23
N VAL A 96 9.10 -12.00 0.96
CA VAL A 96 8.69 -10.62 1.24
C VAL A 96 9.46 -9.62 0.38
N ALA A 97 10.76 -9.83 0.15
CA ALA A 97 11.55 -8.97 -0.74
C ALA A 97 11.03 -9.00 -2.19
N MET A 98 10.60 -10.16 -2.69
CA MET A 98 9.95 -10.27 -4.01
C MET A 98 8.63 -9.50 -4.06
N ILE A 99 7.75 -9.68 -3.07
CA ILE A 99 6.46 -8.97 -2.98
C ILE A 99 6.70 -7.45 -2.93
N ALA A 100 7.67 -7.01 -2.14
CA ALA A 100 8.07 -5.61 -2.08
C ALA A 100 8.57 -5.10 -3.44
N GLY A 101 9.41 -5.88 -4.14
CA GLY A 101 9.87 -5.56 -5.50
C GLY A 101 8.72 -5.35 -6.48
N PHE A 102 7.77 -6.28 -6.54
CA PHE A 102 6.57 -6.15 -7.39
C PHE A 102 5.69 -4.96 -6.99
N SER A 103 5.61 -4.64 -5.70
CA SER A 103 4.79 -3.52 -5.20
C SER A 103 5.30 -2.15 -5.64
N PHE A 104 6.57 -2.02 -6.03
CA PHE A 104 7.18 -0.78 -6.51
C PHE A 104 7.42 -0.75 -8.03
N GLN A 105 6.82 -1.70 -8.76
CA GLN A 105 6.77 -1.66 -10.22
C GLN A 105 6.09 -0.36 -10.69
N GLY A 106 6.61 0.24 -11.75
CA GLY A 106 6.15 1.54 -12.26
C GLY A 106 6.97 2.75 -11.83
N THR A 107 7.93 2.59 -10.92
CA THR A 107 9.00 3.61 -10.70
C THR A 107 9.92 3.76 -11.93
N GLU A 108 9.93 2.74 -12.79
CA GLU A 108 10.60 2.71 -14.10
C GLU A 108 10.07 3.78 -15.08
N LEU A 109 8.83 4.26 -14.91
CA LEU A 109 8.27 5.36 -15.71
C LEU A 109 9.08 6.65 -15.59
N ILE A 110 9.77 6.87 -14.47
CA ILE A 110 10.68 8.02 -14.32
C ILE A 110 11.85 7.91 -15.30
N GLY A 111 12.33 6.69 -15.54
CA GLY A 111 13.39 6.42 -16.50
C GLY A 111 12.93 6.63 -17.95
N VAL A 112 11.70 6.24 -18.28
CA VAL A 112 11.11 6.51 -19.60
C VAL A 112 10.89 8.01 -19.81
N ALA A 113 10.29 8.69 -18.83
CA ALA A 113 10.08 10.13 -18.87
C ALA A 113 11.38 10.94 -18.88
N ALA A 114 12.51 10.35 -18.45
CA ALA A 114 13.83 10.96 -18.60
C ALA A 114 14.22 11.18 -20.05
N GLY A 115 13.82 10.28 -20.95
CA GLY A 115 14.07 10.41 -22.39
C GLY A 115 13.29 11.56 -23.04
N GLU A 116 12.17 11.96 -22.44
CA GLU A 116 11.26 13.01 -22.92
C GLU A 116 11.38 14.32 -22.13
N SER A 117 12.22 14.36 -21.10
CA SER A 117 12.40 15.54 -20.25
C SER A 117 13.35 16.56 -20.90
N GLU A 118 12.98 17.84 -20.89
CA GLU A 118 13.84 18.92 -21.42
C GLU A 118 15.19 19.04 -20.69
N ASN A 119 15.22 18.78 -19.38
CA ASN A 119 16.41 18.87 -18.52
C ASN A 119 16.55 17.65 -17.60
N PRO A 120 16.96 16.48 -18.13
CA PRO A 120 16.98 15.23 -17.36
C PRO A 120 18.04 15.24 -16.25
N ARG A 121 19.15 15.96 -16.43
CA ARG A 121 20.25 16.04 -15.44
C ARG A 121 19.80 16.59 -14.08
N THR A 122 18.79 17.45 -14.04
CA THR A 122 18.27 18.05 -12.80
C THR A 122 16.90 17.48 -12.42
N THR A 123 16.05 17.22 -13.41
CA THR A 123 14.68 16.74 -13.19
C THR A 123 14.64 15.30 -12.66
N ILE A 124 15.50 14.42 -13.18
CA ILE A 124 15.50 13.01 -12.80
C ILE A 124 15.99 12.78 -11.37
N PRO A 125 17.14 13.33 -10.93
CA PRO A 125 17.55 13.17 -9.54
C PRO A 125 16.52 13.72 -8.55
N ARG A 126 15.83 14.81 -8.91
CA ARG A 126 14.76 15.40 -8.09
C ARG A 126 13.54 14.47 -8.02
N ALA A 127 13.08 13.95 -9.15
CA ALA A 127 11.95 13.02 -9.21
C ALA A 127 12.24 11.73 -8.43
N VAL A 128 13.42 11.13 -8.62
CA VAL A 128 13.86 9.93 -7.87
C VAL A 128 13.84 10.19 -6.37
N ARG A 129 14.39 11.33 -5.92
CA ARG A 129 14.39 11.68 -4.50
C ARG A 129 12.97 11.87 -3.95
N GLN A 130 12.08 12.50 -4.72
CA GLN A 130 10.67 12.65 -4.33
C GLN A 130 9.97 11.31 -4.18
N VAL A 131 10.19 10.39 -5.11
CA VAL A 131 9.61 9.04 -5.05
C VAL A 131 10.16 8.24 -3.88
N PHE A 132 11.47 8.32 -3.63
CA PHE A 132 12.10 7.68 -2.47
C PHE A 132 11.49 8.16 -1.15
N TRP A 133 11.41 9.47 -0.92
CA TRP A 133 10.83 10.02 0.30
C TRP A 133 9.35 9.68 0.46
N ARG A 134 8.60 9.65 -0.64
CA ARG A 134 7.19 9.26 -0.64
C ARG A 134 7.01 7.80 -0.22
N ILE A 135 7.84 6.89 -0.74
CA ILE A 135 7.81 5.46 -0.38
C ILE A 135 8.19 5.30 1.09
N LEU A 136 9.26 5.95 1.53
CA LEU A 136 9.72 5.88 2.92
C LEU A 136 8.64 6.38 3.90
N LEU A 137 8.07 7.56 3.63
CA LEU A 137 7.10 8.19 4.54
C LEU A 137 5.78 7.45 4.61
N PHE A 138 5.26 6.95 3.48
CA PHE A 138 3.92 6.36 3.45
C PHE A 138 3.93 4.84 3.64
N TYR A 139 4.85 4.13 2.99
CA TYR A 139 4.84 2.67 3.00
C TYR A 139 5.62 2.10 4.18
N VAL A 140 6.90 2.50 4.33
CA VAL A 140 7.75 1.96 5.40
C VAL A 140 7.18 2.32 6.76
N LEU A 141 6.74 3.57 6.93
CA LEU A 141 6.13 4.01 8.18
C LEU A 141 4.80 3.31 8.48
N ALA A 142 3.93 3.11 7.48
CA ALA A 142 2.68 2.39 7.68
C ALA A 142 2.92 0.92 8.06
N ILE A 143 3.84 0.23 7.37
CA ILE A 143 4.22 -1.15 7.70
C ILE A 143 4.82 -1.23 9.10
N PHE A 144 5.67 -0.26 9.48
CA PHE A 144 6.22 -0.18 10.83
C PHE A 144 5.12 -0.03 11.88
N VAL A 145 4.17 0.89 11.68
CA VAL A 145 3.02 1.08 12.57
C VAL A 145 2.20 -0.20 12.69
N ILE A 146 1.92 -0.89 11.58
CA ILE A 146 1.20 -2.18 11.58
C ILE A 146 1.99 -3.24 12.36
N GLY A 147 3.29 -3.38 12.12
CA GLY A 147 4.12 -4.40 12.77
C GLY A 147 4.30 -4.17 14.28
N VAL A 148 4.22 -2.91 14.74
CA VAL A 148 4.19 -2.61 16.18
C VAL A 148 2.81 -2.90 16.77
N LEU A 149 1.71 -2.58 16.07
CA LEU A 149 0.37 -2.71 16.65
C LEU A 149 -0.21 -4.13 16.57
N ILE A 150 0.13 -4.89 15.53
CA ILE A 150 -0.45 -6.21 15.25
C ILE A 150 0.64 -7.28 15.34
N PRO A 151 0.49 -8.31 16.20
CA PRO A 151 1.45 -9.39 16.28
C PRO A 151 1.46 -10.20 14.97
N TYR A 152 2.64 -10.66 14.54
CA TYR A 152 2.77 -11.46 13.31
C TYR A 152 2.02 -12.80 13.36
N THR A 153 1.62 -13.24 14.55
CA THR A 153 0.84 -14.46 14.80
C THR A 153 -0.68 -14.25 14.67
N ASP A 154 -1.15 -13.03 14.37
CA ASP A 154 -2.59 -12.77 14.21
C ASP A 154 -3.15 -13.57 13.01
N PRO A 155 -4.17 -14.43 13.21
CA PRO A 155 -4.73 -15.26 12.16
C PRO A 155 -5.37 -14.46 11.02
N ASN A 156 -5.71 -13.19 11.24
CA ASN A 156 -6.26 -12.33 10.19
C ASN A 156 -5.18 -11.77 9.25
N LEU A 157 -3.89 -11.82 9.62
CA LEU A 157 -2.79 -11.47 8.72
C LEU A 157 -2.54 -12.57 7.66
N LEU A 158 -2.84 -13.82 8.00
CA LEU A 158 -2.61 -14.99 7.13
C LEU A 158 -3.79 -15.30 6.20
N LYS A 159 -4.90 -14.57 6.29
CA LYS A 159 -6.04 -14.70 5.34
C LYS A 159 -5.68 -14.06 4.00
N THR A 160 -4.75 -14.67 3.27
CA THR A 160 -4.52 -14.40 1.85
C THR A 160 -5.37 -15.31 0.97
N ASP A 161 -6.02 -16.33 1.56
CA ASP A 161 -6.90 -17.26 0.86
C ASP A 161 -8.25 -16.60 0.56
N VAL A 162 -8.26 -15.68 -0.40
CA VAL A 162 -9.41 -15.55 -1.29
C VAL A 162 -9.45 -16.88 -2.03
N THR A 163 -10.17 -17.83 -1.46
CA THR A 163 -10.51 -19.09 -2.11
C THR A 163 -11.29 -18.71 -3.37
N ASP A 164 -10.73 -19.06 -4.53
CA ASP A 164 -11.41 -18.98 -5.82
C ASP A 164 -12.76 -19.71 -5.80
#